data_AF-G8TIT1-F1
#
_entry.id   AF-G8TIT1-F1
#
_cell.length_a   1.000
_cell.length_b   1.000
_cell.length_c   1.000
_cell.angle_alpha   90.00
_cell.angle_beta   90.00
_cell.angle_gamma   90.00
#
_symmetry.space_group_name_H-M   'P 1'
#
loop_
_entity.id
_entity.type
_entity.pdbx_description
1 polymer ?
#
loop_
_entity_poly.entity_id
_entity_poly.type
_entity_poly.pdbx_seq_one_letter_code
_entity_poly.pdbx_strand_id
1 'polypeptide(L)' 'MRNLLYIVGIIFIIGWLIGVVGFKAGGPFHLLLIIAFIAVALSMIRNKKIH' A
#
# COMPACT_ATOMS: atom_id res chain seq x y z
N MET A 1 -9.04 17.44 -9.23
CA MET A 1 -9.25 15.98 -9.23
C MET A 1 -8.05 15.24 -9.84
N ARG A 2 -6.89 15.33 -9.21
CA ARG A 2 -5.64 14.64 -9.64
C ARG A 2 -4.66 14.50 -8.48
N ASN A 3 -4.65 15.49 -7.58
CA ASN A 3 -3.82 15.48 -6.38
C ASN A 3 -4.10 14.33 -5.40
N LEU A 4 -5.37 14.00 -5.12
CA LEU A 4 -5.68 12.96 -4.14
C LEU A 4 -5.21 11.57 -4.60
N LEU A 5 -5.49 11.22 -5.87
CA LEU A 5 -5.01 9.99 -6.50
C LEU A 5 -3.49 9.94 -6.56
N TYR A 6 -2.84 11.07 -6.82
CA TYR A 6 -1.38 11.20 -6.85
C TYR A 6 -0.77 10.97 -5.47
N ILE A 7 -1.33 11.58 -4.42
CA ILE A 7 -0.90 11.40 -3.02
C ILE A 7 -1.08 9.94 -2.60
N VAL A 8 -2.22 9.32 -2.93
CA VAL A 8 -2.48 7.91 -2.64
C VAL A 8 -1.49 6.98 -3.37
N GLY A 9 -1.20 7.26 -4.65
CA GLY A 9 -0.19 6.53 -5.42
C GLY A 9 1.22 6.66 -4.84
N ILE A 10 1.60 7.86 -4.38
CA ILE A 10 2.88 8.11 -3.72
C ILE A 10 2.99 7.33 -2.41
N ILE A 11 1.97 7.39 -1.56
CA ILE A 11 1.97 6.69 -0.26
C ILE A 11 2.10 5.17 -0.47
N PHE A 12 1.50 4.63 -1.52
CA PHE A 12 1.60 3.21 -1.87
C PHE A 12 2.99 2.79 -2.32
N ILE A 13 3.61 3.58 -3.20
CA ILE A 13 4.98 3.34 -3.67
C ILE A 13 5.96 3.41 -2.50
N ILE A 14 5.83 4.41 -1.63
CA ILE A 14 6.68 4.58 -0.44
C ILE A 14 6.48 3.43 0.56
N GLY A 15 5.22 3.07 0.88
CA GLY A 15 4.92 1.96 1.78
C GLY A 15 5.46 0.61 1.28
N TRP A 16 5.41 0.38 -0.04
CA TRP A 16 6.00 -0.81 -0.67
C TRP A 16 7.53 -0.82 -0.59
N LEU A 17 8.19 0.30 -0.92
CA LEU A 17 9.64 0.44 -0.83
C LEU A 17 10.16 0.24 0.60
N ILE A 18 9.48 0.81 1.60
CA ILE A 18 9.82 0.62 3.02
C ILE A 18 9.64 -0.85 3.42
N GLY A 19 8.58 -1.50 2.95
CA GLY A 19 8.32 -2.92 3.20
C GLY A 19 9.35 -3.86 2.57
N VAL A 20 9.82 -3.56 1.35
CA VAL A 20 10.81 -4.38 0.63
C VAL A 20 12.24 -4.16 1.16
N VAL A 21 12.61 -2.94 1.53
CA VAL A 21 14.00 -2.58 1.88
C VAL A 21 14.24 -2.58 3.39
N GLY A 22 13.29 -2.07 4.18
CA GLY A 22 13.43 -1.95 5.64
C GLY A 22 13.26 -3.29 6.36
N PHE A 23 12.40 -4.16 5.83
CA PHE A 23 12.26 -5.51 6.32
C PHE A 23 13.01 -6.44 5.36
N LYS A 24 14.25 -6.80 5.71
CA LYS A 24 14.93 -8.00 5.19
C LYS A 24 14.15 -9.25 5.65
N ALA A 25 12.91 -9.38 5.21
CA ALA A 25 11.96 -10.37 5.67
C ALA A 25 12.24 -11.71 4.99
N GLY A 26 13.32 -12.37 5.39
CA GLY A 26 13.40 -13.82 5.32
C GLY A 26 12.60 -14.40 6.48
N GLY A 27 11.33 -14.76 6.26
CA GLY A 27 10.48 -15.45 7.25
C GLY A 27 9.07 -14.86 7.47
N PRO A 28 8.34 -15.28 8.53
CA PRO A 28 6.89 -15.05 8.72
C PRO A 28 6.43 -13.58 8.76
N PHE A 29 7.36 -12.63 8.92
CA PHE A 29 7.08 -11.19 8.80
C PHE A 29 6.63 -10.76 7.40
N HIS A 30 6.94 -11.56 6.36
CA HIS A 30 6.48 -11.30 5.00
C HIS A 30 4.94 -11.39 4.88
N LEU A 31 4.31 -12.25 5.69
CA LEU A 31 2.87 -12.47 5.65
C LEU A 31 2.08 -11.30 6.24
N LEU A 32 2.60 -10.66 7.30
CA LEU A 32 2.01 -9.44 7.87
C LEU A 32 2.09 -8.26 6.86
N LEU A 33 3.19 -8.17 6.10
CA LEU A 33 3.36 -7.13 5.08
C LEU A 33 2.37 -7.31 3.92
N ILE A 34 2.12 -8.55 3.50
CA ILE A 34 1.12 -8.90 2.49
C ILE A 34 -0.29 -8.47 2.92
N ILE A 35 -0.69 -8.74 4.17
CA ILE A 35 -2.01 -8.35 4.68
C ILE A 35 -2.15 -6.83 4.72
N ALA A 36 -1.11 -6.11 5.16
CA ALA A 36 -1.09 -4.65 5.15
C ALA A 36 -1.22 -4.08 3.71
N PHE A 37 -0.54 -4.70 2.74
CA PHE A 37 -0.62 -4.31 1.33
C PHE A 37 -2.02 -4.55 0.73
N ILE A 38 -2.64 -5.70 1.01
CA ILE A 38 -4.00 -6.02 0.58
C ILE A 38 -5.02 -5.05 1.18
N ALA A 39 -4.89 -4.71 2.47
CA ALA A 39 -5.76 -3.74 3.13
C ALA A 39 -5.67 -2.34 2.49
N VAL A 40 -4.46 -1.92 2.10
CA VAL A 40 -4.26 -0.65 1.38
C VAL A 40 -4.83 -0.71 -0.04
N ALA A 41 -4.62 -1.81 -0.78
CA ALA A 41 -5.19 -1.99 -2.11
C ALA A 41 -6.73 -1.97 -2.10
N LEU A 42 -7.36 -2.65 -1.13
CA LEU A 42 -8.81 -2.61 -0.92
C LEU A 42 -9.31 -1.21 -0.58
N SER A 43 -8.53 -0.43 0.20
CA SER A 43 -8.84 0.96 0.52
C SER A 43 -8.82 1.86 -0.73
N MET A 44 -7.91 1.61 -1.68
CA MET A 44 -7.89 2.34 -2.95
C MET A 44 -9.10 2.05 -3.82
N ILE A 45 -9.54 0.79 -3.88
CA ILE A 45 -10.72 0.39 -4.66
C ILE A 45 -12.00 0.98 -4.05
N ARG A 46 -12.10 1.06 -2.71
CA ARG A 46 -13.25 1.64 -2.03
C ARG A 46 -13.42 3.14 -2.27
N ASN A 47 -12.32 3.85 -2.52
CA ASN A 47 -12.34 5.27 -2.90
C ASN A 47 -12.80 5.53 -4.34
N LYS A 48 -13.09 4.48 -5.13
CA LYS A 48 -13.68 4.61 -6.48
C LYS A 48 -15.19 4.39 -6.50
N LYS A 49 -15.86 4.44 -5.35
CA LYS A 49 -17.31 4.61 -5.30
C LYS A 49 -17.65 6.08 -5.06
N ILE A 50 -18.27 6.62 -6.11
CA ILE A 50 -19.22 7.75 -6.15
C ILE A 50 -18.60 9.14 -5.99
N HIS A 51 -18.10 9.68 -7.09
CA HIS A 51 -18.52 11.01 -7.52
C HIS A 51 -18.93 10.93 -8.99
#